data_AF-A0A1I5V3L5-F1
#
_entry.id   AF-A0A1I5V3L5-F1
#
_cell.length_a   1.000
_cell.length_b   1.000
_cell.length_c   1.000
_cell.angle_alpha   90.00
_cell.angle_beta   90.00
_cell.angle_gamma   90.00
#
_symmetry.space_group_name_H-M   'P 1'
#
loop_
_entity.id
_entity.type
_entity.pdbx_description
1 polymer ?
#
loop_
_entity_poly.entity_id
_entity_poly.type
_entity_poly.pdbx_seq_one_letter_code
_entity_poly.pdbx_strand_id
1 'polypeptide(L)'
;MIEQMCEVHAGHEHSHDFEAMEDIEPEQMERVMKAMLDLGLALPPLRSVRGQEIFAEKGCEVCHSVNGVDGEIGPSLNATDTPGSVNVFHFAARMGRGAAPMVQKQKDLFGEKIDRSGEELSALVAFAHDEEEQRNLSPEQVPARFKELISE
;
A
#
# COMPACT_ATOMS: atom_id res chain seq x y z
N MET A 1 -4.44 -14.29 18.31
CA MET A 1 -5.00 -13.57 17.14
C MET A 1 -4.87 -12.06 17.33
N ILE A 2 -5.31 -11.49 18.46
CA ILE A 2 -5.04 -10.07 18.81
C ILE A 2 -3.54 -9.80 18.95
N GLU A 3 -2.79 -10.65 19.65
CA GLU A 3 -1.32 -10.52 19.77
C GLU A 3 -0.61 -10.48 18.41
N GLN A 4 -0.99 -11.37 17.48
CA GLN A 4 -0.46 -11.41 16.11
C GLN A 4 -0.85 -10.18 15.29
N MET A 5 -1.99 -9.54 15.62
CA MET A 5 -2.44 -8.30 15.01
C MET A 5 -1.67 -7.12 15.57
N CYS A 6 -1.42 -7.07 16.89
CA CYS A 6 -0.56 -6.06 17.51
C CYS A 6 0.88 -6.18 17.01
N GLU A 7 1.42 -7.39 16.86
CA GLU A 7 2.81 -7.63 16.41
C GLU A 7 3.07 -7.12 14.99
N VAL A 8 2.09 -7.24 14.07
CA VAL A 8 2.20 -6.69 12.70
C VAL A 8 1.98 -5.17 12.62
N HIS A 9 1.47 -4.53 13.67
CA HIS A 9 1.23 -3.08 13.75
C HIS A 9 2.19 -2.34 14.69
N ALA A 10 2.91 -3.04 15.57
CA ALA A 10 3.85 -2.45 16.52
C ALA A 10 5.11 -1.82 15.88
N GLY A 11 5.30 -2.04 14.57
CA GLY A 11 6.52 -1.65 13.87
C GLY A 11 6.50 -0.27 13.21
N HIS A 12 5.40 0.52 13.31
CA HIS A 12 5.30 1.71 12.47
C HIS A 12 4.27 2.78 12.94
N GLU A 13 4.64 4.07 12.99
CA GLU A 13 3.74 5.21 13.27
C GLU A 13 3.05 5.72 11.98
N HIS A 14 1.84 5.24 11.68
CA HIS A 14 0.95 5.87 10.69
C HIS A 14 -0.13 6.70 11.38
N SER A 15 -0.87 7.55 10.65
CA SER A 15 -2.01 8.34 11.17
C SER A 15 -3.25 7.48 11.49
N HIS A 16 -3.06 6.45 12.30
CA HIS A 16 -4.10 5.67 12.95
C HIS A 16 -4.04 5.97 14.43
N ASP A 17 -5.21 6.25 14.99
CA ASP A 17 -5.42 6.35 16.42
C ASP A 17 -5.33 4.92 17.02
N PHE A 18 -4.11 4.41 17.21
CA PHE A 18 -3.89 3.10 17.84
C PHE A 18 -4.26 3.11 19.32
N GLU A 19 -4.27 4.29 19.97
CA GLU A 19 -4.85 4.44 21.32
C GLU A 19 -6.32 4.00 21.30
N ALA A 20 -7.07 4.38 20.27
CA ALA A 20 -8.44 3.91 20.10
C ALA A 20 -8.58 2.39 19.83
N MET A 21 -7.52 1.68 19.41
CA MET A 21 -7.51 0.21 19.35
C MET A 21 -7.19 -0.43 20.71
N GLU A 22 -6.30 0.18 21.48
CA GLU A 22 -5.98 -0.23 22.85
C GLU A 22 -7.17 -0.04 23.80
N ASP A 23 -8.03 0.94 23.51
CA ASP A 23 -9.28 1.22 24.22
C ASP A 23 -10.46 0.33 23.77
N ILE A 24 -10.27 -0.59 22.80
CA ILE A 24 -11.35 -1.50 22.38
C ILE A 24 -11.50 -2.60 23.41
N GLU A 25 -12.58 -2.52 24.19
CA GLU A 25 -12.98 -3.61 25.08
C GLU A 25 -13.08 -4.95 24.32
N PRO A 26 -12.61 -6.07 24.90
CA PRO A 26 -12.58 -7.36 24.22
C PRO A 26 -13.93 -7.78 23.60
N GLU A 27 -15.04 -7.47 24.26
CA GLU A 27 -16.39 -7.76 23.77
C GLU A 27 -16.75 -6.92 22.53
N GLN A 28 -16.23 -5.69 22.41
CA GLN A 28 -16.44 -4.86 21.23
C GLN A 28 -15.67 -5.43 20.02
N MET A 29 -14.42 -5.85 20.22
CA MET A 29 -13.63 -6.50 19.17
C MET A 29 -14.28 -7.81 18.72
N GLU A 30 -14.76 -8.63 19.66
CA GLU A 30 -15.49 -9.86 19.34
C GLU A 30 -16.72 -9.59 18.47
N ARG A 31 -17.50 -8.56 18.82
CA ARG A 31 -18.69 -8.17 18.04
C ARG A 31 -18.35 -7.74 16.63
N VAL A 32 -17.28 -6.97 16.43
CA VAL A 32 -16.81 -6.55 15.10
C VAL A 32 -16.39 -7.77 14.29
N MET A 33 -15.56 -8.65 14.86
CA MET A 33 -15.08 -9.86 14.20
C MET A 33 -16.23 -10.80 13.84
N LYS A 34 -17.20 -10.99 14.74
CA LYS A 34 -18.39 -11.80 14.49
C LYS A 34 -19.22 -11.23 13.34
N ALA A 35 -19.44 -9.92 13.32
CA ALA A 35 -20.19 -9.27 12.24
C ALA A 35 -19.49 -9.45 10.88
N MET A 36 -18.15 -9.33 10.84
CA MET A 36 -17.38 -9.56 9.62
C MET A 36 -17.52 -11.00 9.13
N LEU A 37 -17.42 -11.99 10.03
CA LEU A 37 -17.58 -13.40 9.70
C LEU A 37 -19.00 -13.73 9.23
N ASP A 38 -20.02 -13.24 9.93
CA ASP A 38 -21.44 -13.47 9.58
C ASP A 38 -21.78 -12.88 8.20
N LEU A 39 -21.18 -11.75 7.84
CA LEU A 39 -21.35 -11.09 6.54
C LEU A 39 -20.41 -11.64 5.45
N GLY A 40 -19.46 -12.53 5.81
CA GLY A 40 -18.46 -13.05 4.88
C GLY A 40 -17.48 -12.00 4.36
N LEU A 41 -17.24 -10.93 5.12
CA LEU A 41 -16.29 -9.88 4.77
C LEU A 41 -14.88 -10.22 5.25
N ALA A 42 -13.92 -10.16 4.34
CA ALA A 42 -12.50 -10.29 4.66
C ALA A 42 -11.80 -8.93 4.51
N LEU A 43 -11.08 -8.50 5.54
CA LEU A 43 -10.13 -7.39 5.45
C LEU A 43 -8.71 -7.97 5.51
N PRO A 44 -7.96 -7.97 4.38
CA PRO A 44 -6.57 -8.40 4.40
C PRO A 44 -5.73 -7.47 5.28
N PRO A 45 -4.62 -7.97 5.87
CA PRO A 45 -3.78 -7.17 6.75
C PRO A 45 -3.10 -6.01 5.98
N LEU A 46 -3.02 -4.85 6.62
CA LEU A 46 -2.41 -3.63 6.09
C LEU A 46 -0.91 -3.59 6.44
N ARG A 47 -0.11 -4.44 5.81
CA ARG A 47 1.33 -4.54 6.08
C ARG A 47 2.13 -3.56 5.22
N SER A 48 2.50 -2.42 5.78
CA SER A 48 3.21 -1.36 5.04
C SER A 48 4.58 -1.77 4.52
N VAL A 49 5.42 -2.42 5.35
CA VAL A 49 6.73 -2.95 4.92
C VAL A 49 6.57 -3.87 3.69
N ARG A 50 5.56 -4.75 3.70
CA ARG A 50 5.27 -5.59 2.53
C ARG A 50 4.82 -4.76 1.33
N GLY A 51 4.10 -3.67 1.55
CA GLY A 51 3.72 -2.72 0.51
C GLY A 51 4.92 -2.04 -0.14
N GLN A 52 5.91 -1.63 0.65
CA GLN A 52 7.19 -1.08 0.16
C GLN A 52 7.93 -2.11 -0.71
N GLU A 53 8.08 -3.34 -0.23
CA GLU A 53 8.70 -4.43 -1.00
C GLU A 53 7.99 -4.63 -2.34
N ILE A 54 6.66 -4.70 -2.35
CA ILE A 54 5.87 -4.88 -3.58
C ILE A 54 6.05 -3.68 -4.53
N PHE A 55 6.12 -2.46 -3.98
CA PHE A 55 6.31 -1.24 -4.74
C PHE A 55 7.61 -1.27 -5.55
N ALA A 56 8.73 -1.68 -4.92
CA ALA A 56 10.02 -1.86 -5.60
C ALA A 56 10.05 -3.13 -6.49
N GLU A 57 9.62 -4.29 -5.96
CA GLU A 57 9.67 -5.59 -6.65
C GLU A 57 8.91 -5.59 -7.99
N LYS A 58 7.79 -4.85 -8.05
CA LYS A 58 6.94 -4.74 -9.25
C LYS A 58 7.26 -3.52 -10.11
N GLY A 59 8.18 -2.66 -9.69
CA GLY A 59 8.62 -1.49 -10.47
C GLY A 59 7.59 -0.37 -10.53
N CYS A 60 6.81 -0.18 -9.46
CA CYS A 60 5.84 0.91 -9.37
C CYS A 60 6.51 2.29 -9.44
N GLU A 61 7.73 2.40 -8.91
CA GLU A 61 8.53 3.63 -8.85
C GLU A 61 9.01 4.15 -10.21
N VAL A 62 9.04 3.27 -11.24
CA VAL A 62 9.35 3.67 -12.62
C VAL A 62 8.39 4.76 -13.11
N CYS A 63 7.14 4.73 -12.64
CA CYS A 63 6.11 5.68 -13.04
C CYS A 63 5.62 6.56 -11.90
N HIS A 64 5.56 6.06 -10.66
CA HIS A 64 4.94 6.75 -9.53
C HIS A 64 5.98 7.22 -8.52
N SER A 65 5.95 8.49 -8.15
CA SER A 65 6.82 9.03 -7.10
C SER A 65 6.36 8.71 -5.70
N VAL A 66 7.34 8.51 -4.82
CA VAL A 66 7.20 8.42 -3.36
C VAL A 66 8.30 9.27 -2.73
N ASN A 67 7.98 10.05 -1.70
CA ASN A 67 8.85 11.08 -1.10
C ASN A 67 9.47 12.09 -2.07
N GLY A 68 8.79 12.35 -3.20
CA GLY A 68 9.28 13.28 -4.22
C GLY A 68 10.53 12.81 -4.96
N VAL A 69 10.85 11.52 -4.88
CA VAL A 69 11.95 10.86 -5.60
C VAL A 69 11.35 9.90 -6.63
N ASP A 70 11.87 10.01 -7.86
CA ASP A 70 11.61 9.18 -9.06
C ASP A 70 10.13 9.11 -9.53
N GLY A 71 9.88 8.78 -10.80
CA GLY A 71 8.52 8.59 -11.35
C GLY A 71 7.72 9.88 -11.63
N GLU A 72 7.76 10.39 -12.87
CA GLU A 72 6.98 11.56 -13.31
C GLU A 72 5.79 11.21 -14.24
N ILE A 73 5.60 9.93 -14.54
CA ILE A 73 4.60 9.48 -15.53
C ILE A 73 3.21 9.35 -14.89
N GLY A 74 3.16 8.75 -13.71
CA GLY A 74 1.95 8.54 -12.91
C GLY A 74 1.81 9.60 -11.83
N PRO A 75 0.62 9.76 -11.23
CA PRO A 75 0.46 10.63 -10.08
C PRO A 75 1.29 10.12 -8.90
N SER A 76 1.85 11.04 -8.12
CA SER A 76 2.52 10.76 -6.84
C SER A 76 1.67 9.87 -5.93
N LEU A 77 2.34 8.96 -5.22
CA LEU A 77 1.78 8.10 -4.19
C LEU A 77 2.34 8.43 -2.79
N ASN A 78 2.83 9.66 -2.60
CA ASN A 78 3.25 10.15 -1.29
C ASN A 78 2.12 10.02 -0.26
N ALA A 79 2.47 9.61 0.95
CA ALA A 79 1.54 9.55 2.07
C ALA A 79 0.92 10.93 2.37
N THR A 80 1.72 11.98 2.21
CA THR A 80 1.30 13.37 2.42
C THR A 80 0.23 13.86 1.44
N ASP A 81 0.09 13.23 0.26
CA ASP A 81 -0.94 13.56 -0.72
C ASP A 81 -2.32 12.98 -0.37
N THR A 82 -2.38 12.06 0.59
CA THR A 82 -3.62 11.34 0.96
C THR A 82 -3.89 11.46 2.47
N PRO A 83 -4.19 12.68 2.97
CA PRO A 83 -4.43 12.90 4.39
C PRO A 83 -5.69 12.18 4.86
N GLY A 84 -5.61 11.56 6.04
CA GLY A 84 -6.74 10.91 6.72
C GLY A 84 -6.56 9.40 6.90
N SER A 85 -7.64 8.73 7.31
CA SER A 85 -7.63 7.28 7.55
C SER A 85 -7.38 6.48 6.27
N VAL A 86 -6.59 5.41 6.36
CA VAL A 86 -6.43 4.41 5.28
C VAL A 86 -7.77 3.99 4.70
N ASN A 87 -7.95 4.22 3.41
CA ASN A 87 -9.17 3.86 2.69
C ASN A 87 -8.84 3.11 1.39
N VAL A 88 -8.87 1.78 1.49
CA VAL A 88 -8.59 0.86 0.37
C VAL A 88 -9.55 1.09 -0.81
N PHE A 89 -10.82 1.41 -0.54
CA PHE A 89 -11.80 1.67 -1.59
C PHE A 89 -11.52 2.97 -2.34
N HIS A 90 -11.13 4.03 -1.61
CA HIS A 90 -10.75 5.29 -2.23
C HIS A 90 -9.50 5.14 -3.09
N PHE A 91 -8.49 4.44 -2.57
CA PHE A 91 -7.27 4.12 -3.31
C PHE A 91 -7.57 3.30 -4.57
N ALA A 92 -8.36 2.24 -4.46
CA ALA A 92 -8.77 1.41 -5.59
C ALA A 92 -9.55 2.20 -6.65
N ALA A 93 -10.47 3.08 -6.23
CA ALA A 93 -11.20 3.95 -7.13
C ALA A 93 -10.29 4.95 -7.85
N ARG A 94 -9.30 5.52 -7.16
CA ARG A 94 -8.29 6.42 -7.75
C ARG A 94 -7.43 5.69 -8.78
N MET A 95 -6.92 4.50 -8.46
CA MET A 95 -6.20 3.65 -9.41
C MET A 95 -7.06 3.24 -10.60
N GLY A 96 -8.34 2.94 -10.37
CA GLY A 96 -9.29 2.56 -11.41
C GLY A 96 -9.50 3.66 -12.46
N ARG A 97 -9.55 4.93 -12.05
CA ARG A 97 -9.66 6.07 -12.99
C ARG A 97 -8.48 6.18 -13.96
N GLY A 98 -7.28 5.77 -13.52
CA GLY A 98 -6.06 5.76 -14.32
C GLY A 98 -5.75 4.41 -14.98
N ALA A 99 -6.60 3.40 -14.85
CA ALA A 99 -6.23 2.02 -15.19
C ALA A 99 -5.89 1.80 -16.67
N ALA A 100 -6.68 2.36 -17.59
CA ALA A 100 -6.45 2.21 -19.03
C ALA A 100 -5.08 2.77 -19.49
N PRO A 101 -4.74 4.06 -19.22
CA PRO A 101 -3.42 4.58 -19.58
C PRO A 101 -2.27 3.88 -18.81
N MET A 102 -2.49 3.51 -17.54
CA MET A 102 -1.50 2.75 -16.76
C MET A 102 -1.18 1.39 -17.40
N VAL A 103 -2.21 0.61 -17.77
CA VAL A 103 -2.00 -0.70 -18.42
C VAL A 103 -1.31 -0.56 -19.76
N GLN A 104 -1.61 0.48 -20.54
CA GLN A 104 -0.91 0.71 -21.79
C GLN A 104 0.58 1.01 -21.54
N LYS A 105 0.89 1.90 -20.60
CA LYS A 105 2.28 2.23 -20.28
C LYS A 105 3.07 1.07 -19.70
N GLN A 106 2.45 0.24 -18.87
CA GLN A 106 3.07 -0.99 -18.39
C GLN A 106 3.41 -1.95 -19.54
N LYS A 107 2.52 -2.11 -20.53
CA LYS A 107 2.84 -2.92 -21.71
C LYS A 107 3.96 -2.32 -22.56
N ASP A 108 3.99 -1.00 -22.72
CA ASP A 108 5.02 -0.31 -23.50
C ASP A 108 6.41 -0.45 -22.85
N LEU A 109 6.49 -0.33 -21.52
CA LEU A 109 7.75 -0.33 -20.77
C LEU A 109 8.19 -1.72 -20.30
N PHE A 110 7.24 -2.56 -19.87
CA PHE A 110 7.50 -3.86 -19.26
C PHE A 110 7.09 -5.04 -20.15
N GLY A 111 6.43 -4.79 -21.29
CA GLY A 111 5.90 -5.84 -22.18
C GLY A 111 4.58 -6.45 -21.70
N GLU A 112 4.22 -6.27 -20.44
CA GLU A 112 2.99 -6.80 -19.84
C GLU A 112 2.42 -5.88 -18.76
N LYS A 113 1.16 -6.14 -18.37
CA LYS A 113 0.55 -5.44 -17.23
C LYS A 113 1.09 -6.03 -15.93
N ILE A 114 1.25 -5.19 -14.92
CA ILE A 114 1.51 -5.67 -13.56
C ILE A 114 0.24 -6.31 -13.01
N ASP A 115 0.34 -7.57 -12.58
CA ASP A 115 -0.73 -8.23 -11.84
C ASP A 115 -0.55 -8.06 -10.33
N ARG A 116 -1.66 -7.97 -9.60
CA ARG A 116 -1.66 -7.85 -8.14
C ARG A 116 -2.89 -8.50 -7.52
N SER A 117 -2.67 -9.22 -6.43
CA SER A 117 -3.73 -9.80 -5.59
C SER A 117 -4.39 -8.75 -4.69
N GLY A 118 -5.49 -9.15 -4.04
CA GLY A 118 -6.15 -8.31 -3.02
C GLY A 118 -5.25 -8.05 -1.81
N GLU A 119 -4.43 -9.01 -1.41
CA GLU A 119 -3.47 -8.85 -0.30
C GLU A 119 -2.36 -7.86 -0.66
N GLU A 120 -1.81 -7.97 -1.87
CA GLU A 120 -0.81 -7.03 -2.38
C GLU A 120 -1.39 -5.62 -2.50
N LEU A 121 -2.65 -5.48 -2.92
CA LEU A 121 -3.32 -4.19 -2.95
C LEU A 121 -3.47 -3.60 -1.55
N SER A 122 -3.90 -4.39 -0.54
CA SER A 122 -4.00 -3.91 0.85
C SER A 122 -2.64 -3.45 1.39
N ALA A 123 -1.57 -4.20 1.14
CA ALA A 123 -0.22 -3.83 1.53
C ALA A 123 0.24 -2.52 0.85
N LEU A 124 0.02 -2.39 -0.46
CA LEU A 124 0.31 -1.16 -1.20
C LEU A 124 -0.47 0.05 -0.69
N VAL A 125 -1.73 -0.13 -0.29
CA VAL A 125 -2.53 0.96 0.30
C VAL A 125 -1.94 1.37 1.65
N ALA A 126 -1.53 0.42 2.48
CA ALA A 126 -0.88 0.69 3.76
C ALA A 126 0.39 1.53 3.54
N PHE A 127 1.25 1.09 2.64
CA PHE A 127 2.47 1.83 2.26
C PHE A 127 2.18 3.22 1.69
N ALA A 128 1.12 3.38 0.88
CA ALA A 128 0.76 4.67 0.31
C ALA A 128 0.21 5.69 1.34
N HIS A 129 -0.10 5.28 2.58
CA HIS A 129 -0.54 6.17 3.67
C HIS A 129 0.48 6.23 4.80
N ASP A 130 1.66 5.69 4.56
CA ASP A 130 2.70 5.55 5.54
C ASP A 130 3.87 6.48 5.17
N GLU A 131 4.06 7.56 5.91
CA GLU A 131 5.18 8.46 5.65
C GLU A 131 6.53 7.92 6.14
N GLU A 132 6.58 7.23 7.28
CA GLU A 132 7.85 6.77 7.85
C GLU A 132 8.42 5.58 7.07
N GLU A 133 7.61 4.60 6.68
CA GLU A 133 8.04 3.50 5.82
C GLU A 133 8.36 3.97 4.40
N GLN A 134 7.69 5.01 3.89
CA GLN A 134 8.09 5.63 2.63
C GLN A 134 9.53 6.17 2.70
N ARG A 135 10.02 6.63 3.86
CA ARG A 135 11.41 7.10 4.03
C ARG A 135 12.43 5.95 4.02
N ASN A 136 11.99 4.71 4.24
CA ASN A 136 12.82 3.53 4.19
C ASN A 136 13.01 2.97 2.77
N LEU A 137 12.26 3.47 1.78
CA LEU A 137 12.40 3.06 0.38
C LEU A 137 13.77 3.52 -0.17
N SER A 138 14.51 2.59 -0.78
CA SER A 138 15.86 2.82 -1.27
C SER A 138 16.07 2.24 -2.67
N PRO A 139 16.82 2.92 -3.57
CA PRO A 139 17.11 2.43 -4.93
C PRO A 139 17.76 1.04 -4.98
N GLU A 140 18.42 0.60 -3.91
CA GLU A 140 19.03 -0.72 -3.80
C GLU A 140 17.99 -1.85 -3.85
N GLN A 141 16.79 -1.63 -3.32
CA GLN A 141 15.68 -2.60 -3.28
C GLN A 141 15.08 -2.87 -4.67
N VAL A 142 15.34 -1.98 -5.63
CA VAL A 142 14.82 -2.05 -6.99
C VAL A 142 15.51 -3.16 -7.78
N PRO A 143 14.75 -4.11 -8.37
CA PRO A 143 15.30 -5.10 -9.28
C PRO A 143 16.07 -4.47 -10.45
N ALA A 144 17.19 -5.08 -10.86
CA ALA A 144 18.06 -4.56 -11.93
C ALA A 144 17.30 -4.23 -13.24
N ARG A 145 16.29 -5.04 -13.59
CA ARG A 145 15.44 -4.82 -14.79
C ARG A 145 14.70 -3.48 -14.81
N PHE A 146 14.48 -2.86 -13.66
CA PHE A 146 13.79 -1.57 -13.56
C PHE A 146 14.75 -0.39 -13.35
N LYS A 147 15.95 -0.64 -12.82
CA LYS A 147 16.98 0.39 -12.64
C LYS A 147 17.34 1.10 -13.96
N GLU A 148 17.36 0.35 -15.06
CA GLU A 148 17.59 0.89 -16.40
C GLU A 148 16.48 1.84 -16.87
N LEU A 149 15.26 1.72 -16.33
CA LEU A 149 14.10 2.52 -16.71
C LEU A 149 13.89 3.76 -15.82
N ILE A 150 14.53 3.80 -14.64
CA ILE A 150 14.46 4.94 -13.70
C ILE A 150 15.58 5.96 -14.00
N SER A 151 16.64 5.53 -14.68
CA SER A 151 17.84 6.33 -14.92
C SER A 151 17.81 7.17 -16.22
N GLU A 152 16.67 7.24 -16.91
CA GLU A 152 16.48 7.99 -18.17
C GLU A 152 15.66 9.27 -18.02
#